data_AF-A0A353R0Q3-F1
#
_entry.id   AF-A0A353R0Q3-F1
#
_cell.length_a   1.000
_cell.length_b   1.000
_cell.length_c   1.000
_cell.angle_alpha   90.00
_cell.angle_beta   90.00
_cell.angle_gamma   90.00
#
_symmetry.space_group_name_H-M   'P 1'
#
loop_
_entity.id
_entity.type
_entity.pdbx_description
1 polymer ?
#
loop_
_entity_poly.entity_id
_entity_poly.type
_entity_poly.pdbx_seq_one_letter_code
_entity_poly.pdbx_strand_id
1 'polypeptide(L)' 'MLHYNFPPYCVGETGFIGSPKRREIGHGRLARRAIEAVLPDMDAFPYTIRVVSEITESNGSSSMATVCGTSLSLMAAG' A
#
# COMPACT_ATOMS: atom_id res chain seq x y z
N MET A 1 -5.32 -6.94 4.48
CA MET A 1 -4.01 -7.15 3.80
C MET A 1 -3.62 -5.89 3.03
N LEU A 2 -2.35 -5.51 3.00
CA LEU A 2 -1.85 -4.39 2.19
C LEU A 2 -0.54 -4.77 1.50
N HIS A 3 -0.52 -4.71 0.17
CA HIS A 3 0.67 -4.93 -0.64
C HIS A 3 1.14 -3.62 -1.25
N TYR A 4 2.46 -3.43 -1.27
CA TYR A 4 3.12 -2.24 -1.76
C TYR A 4 4.09 -2.68 -2.85
N ASN A 5 3.95 -2.11 -4.04
CA ASN A 5 4.76 -2.44 -5.21
C ASN A 5 5.58 -1.21 -5.62
N PHE A 6 6.88 -1.42 -5.83
CA PHE A 6 7.86 -0.39 -6.18
C PHE A 6 8.61 -0.80 -7.46
N PRO A 7 7.95 -0.71 -8.61
CA PRO A 7 8.56 -1.09 -9.88
C PRO A 7 9.70 -0.12 -10.24
N PRO A 8 10.76 -0.56 -10.94
CA PRO A 8 11.91 0.28 -11.28
C PRO A 8 11.55 1.56 -12.05
N TYR A 9 10.50 1.50 -12.88
CA TYR A 9 10.06 2.66 -13.67
C TYR A 9 9.61 3.84 -12.81
N CYS A 10 9.21 3.62 -11.55
CA CYS A 10 8.74 4.71 -10.68
C CYS A 10 9.82 5.71 -10.29
N VAL A 11 11.09 5.38 -10.54
CA VAL A 11 12.24 6.28 -10.40
C VAL A 11 12.94 6.54 -11.74
N GLY A 12 12.31 6.15 -12.87
CA GLY A 12 12.87 6.30 -14.21
C GLY A 12 13.99 5.32 -14.54
N GLU A 13 14.14 4.23 -13.79
CA GLU A 13 15.19 3.22 -14.00
C GLU A 13 14.62 1.94 -14.62
N THR A 14 15.48 1.18 -15.32
CA THR A 14 15.19 -0.21 -15.70
C THR A 14 15.62 -1.16 -14.59
N GLY A 15 14.91 -2.27 -14.39
CA GLY A 15 15.32 -3.26 -13.40
C GLY A 15 14.50 -4.54 -13.42
N PHE A 16 14.90 -5.50 -12.59
CA PHE A 16 14.20 -6.78 -12.46
C PHE A 16 12.82 -6.61 -11.82
N ILE A 17 11.81 -7.23 -12.43
CA ILE A 17 10.44 -7.33 -11.92
C ILE A 17 10.22 -8.78 -11.48
N GLY A 18 9.77 -8.96 -10.25
CA GLY A 18 9.53 -10.29 -9.68
C GLY A 18 9.03 -10.20 -8.25
N SER A 19 9.52 -11.09 -7.39
CA SER A 19 9.10 -11.14 -5.98
C SER A 19 9.43 -9.85 -5.22
N PRO A 20 8.57 -9.45 -4.25
CA PRO A 20 8.74 -8.22 -3.50
C PRO A 20 10.04 -8.23 -2.69
N LYS A 21 10.78 -7.12 -2.76
CA LYS A 21 12.00 -6.85 -1.99
C LYS A 21 11.66 -6.56 -0.53
N ARG A 22 12.67 -6.68 0.35
CA ARG A 22 12.51 -6.39 1.79
C ARG A 22 11.94 -5.00 2.08
N ARG A 23 12.35 -3.99 1.30
CA ARG A 23 11.84 -2.61 1.43
C ARG A 23 10.35 -2.52 1.13
N GLU A 24 9.88 -3.20 0.09
CA GLU A 24 8.47 -3.21 -0.31
C GLU A 24 7.61 -3.86 0.78
N ILE A 25 8.06 -4.99 1.35
CA ILE A 25 7.41 -5.64 2.49
C ILE A 25 7.38 -4.70 3.71
N GLY A 26 8.49 -4.02 3.99
CA GLY A 26 8.59 -3.06 5.10
C GLY A 26 7.62 -1.88 4.96
N HIS A 27 7.56 -1.27 3.78
CA HIS A 27 6.64 -0.17 3.48
C HIS A 27 5.17 -0.61 3.51
N GLY A 28 4.88 -1.79 2.94
CA GLY A 28 3.54 -2.38 3.01
C GLY A 28 3.11 -2.63 4.45
N ARG A 29 4.01 -3.14 5.30
CA ARG A 29 3.73 -3.33 6.73
C ARG A 29 3.53 -2.01 7.48
N LEU A 30 4.31 -0.97 7.16
CA LEU A 30 4.16 0.37 7.75
C LEU A 30 2.78 0.95 7.41
N ALA A 31 2.40 0.96 6.13
CA ALA A 31 1.11 1.48 5.71
C ALA A 31 -0.05 0.66 6.27
N ARG A 32 0.09 -0.68 6.33
CA ARG A 32 -0.92 -1.56 6.96
C ARG A 32 -1.18 -1.16 8.41
N ARG A 33 -0.12 -0.98 9.21
CA ARG A 33 -0.23 -0.60 10.62
C ARG A 33 -0.89 0.76 10.81
N ALA A 34 -0.64 1.71 9.91
CA ALA A 34 -1.27 3.03 9.97
C ALA A 34 -2.78 2.97 9.75
N ILE A 35 -3.23 2.14 8.79
CA ILE A 35 -4.66 2.00 8.44
C ILE A 35 -5.41 1.08 9.41
N GLU A 36 -4.75 0.05 9.95
CA GLU A 36 -5.34 -0.92 10.88
C GLU A 36 -5.96 -0.27 12.13
N ALA A 37 -5.46 0.90 12.55
CA ALA A 37 -5.99 1.66 13.68
C ALA A 37 -7.39 2.27 13.44
N VAL A 38 -7.85 2.36 12.18
CA VAL A 38 -9.13 2.99 11.80
C VAL A 38 -10.05 2.05 11.02
N LEU A 39 -9.70 0.77 10.90
CA LEU A 39 -10.57 -0.21 10.26
C LEU A 39 -11.76 -0.57 11.17
N PRO A 40 -12.94 -0.85 10.60
CA PRO A 40 -14.08 -1.36 11.35
C PRO A 40 -13.80 -2.78 11.88
N ASP A 41 -14.48 -3.12 12.97
CA ASP A 41 -14.49 -4.49 13.50
C ASP A 41 -15.22 -5.44 12.54
N MET A 42 -14.88 -6.73 12.62
CA MET A 42 -15.47 -7.78 11.79
C MET A 42 -17.00 -7.92 11.95
N ASP A 43 -17.53 -7.61 13.13
CA ASP A 43 -18.98 -7.66 13.39
C ASP A 43 -19.72 -6.51 12.68
N ALA A 44 -19.06 -5.35 12.52
CA ALA A 44 -19.62 -4.19 11.84
C ALA A 44 -19.43 -4.26 10.32
N PHE A 45 -18.33 -4.87 9.86
CA PHE A 45 -18.00 -5.00 8.44
C PHE A 45 -17.34 -6.35 8.15
N PRO A 46 -18.13 -7.41 7.86
CA PRO A 46 -17.65 -8.79 7.79
C PRO A 46 -16.98 -9.12 6.44
N TYR A 47 -16.03 -8.29 6.01
CA TYR A 47 -15.30 -8.45 4.76
C TYR A 47 -13.80 -8.53 5.00
N THR A 48 -13.14 -9.40 4.22
CA THR A 48 -11.68 -9.36 4.13
C THR A 48 -11.27 -8.22 3.20
N ILE A 49 -10.51 -7.26 3.72
CA ILE A 49 -10.01 -6.12 2.94
C ILE A 49 -8.61 -6.42 2.40
N ARG A 50 -8.41 -6.24 1.09
CA ARG A 50 -7.09 -6.27 0.44
C ARG A 50 -6.87 -4.99 -0.34
N VAL A 51 -5.78 -4.28 -0.02
CA VAL A 51 -5.35 -3.09 -0.74
C VAL A 51 -4.02 -3.37 -1.42
N VAL A 52 -3.86 -2.89 -2.65
CA VAL A 52 -2.61 -2.91 -3.41
C VAL A 52 -2.27 -1.47 -3.78
N SER A 53 -1.06 -1.04 -3.42
CA SER A 53 -0.53 0.27 -3.77
C SER A 53 0.56 0.11 -4.81
N GLU A 54 0.29 0.64 -6.00
CA GLU A 54 1.25 0.70 -7.12
C GLU A 54 1.92 2.07 -7.12
N ILE A 55 3.22 2.10 -6.80
CA ILE A 55 3.98 3.34 -6.86
C ILE A 55 4.36 3.60 -8.32
N THR A 56 3.72 4.60 -8.92
CA THR A 56 3.96 4.97 -10.32
C THR A 56 5.08 5.98 -10.49
N GLU A 57 5.32 6.80 -9.48
CA GLU A 57 6.41 7.79 -9.40
C GLU A 57 6.89 7.92 -7.96
N SER A 58 8.19 8.18 -7.75
CA SER A 58 8.75 8.29 -6.40
C SER A 58 9.94 9.25 -6.35
N ASN A 59 9.75 10.37 -5.68
CA ASN A 59 10.83 11.28 -5.26
C ASN A 59 10.70 11.69 -3.78
N GLY A 60 10.05 10.84 -2.98
CA GLY A 60 9.70 11.13 -1.59
C GLY A 60 9.06 9.91 -0.93
N SER A 61 8.52 10.09 0.27
CA SER A 61 7.95 9.00 1.08
C SER A 61 6.71 8.37 0.43
N SER A 62 6.94 7.42 -0.48
CA SER A 62 5.92 6.65 -1.20
C SER A 62 5.11 5.73 -0.26
N SER A 63 5.66 5.39 0.91
CA SER A 63 4.91 4.71 1.97
C SER A 63 3.82 5.59 2.59
N MET A 64 4.07 6.90 2.77
CA MET A 64 3.04 7.83 3.24
C MET A 64 2.02 8.15 2.14
N ALA A 65 2.46 8.26 0.89
CA ALA A 65 1.54 8.33 -0.25
C ALA A 65 0.60 7.11 -0.28
N THR A 66 1.11 5.92 0.03
CA THR A 66 0.31 4.70 0.17
C THR A 66 -0.72 4.80 1.29
N VAL A 67 -0.40 5.38 2.44
CA VAL A 67 -1.39 5.60 3.52
C VAL A 67 -2.52 6.50 3.06
N CYS A 68 -2.18 7.67 2.47
CA CYS A 68 -3.19 8.61 1.96
C CYS A 68 -4.06 7.98 0.88
N GLY A 69 -3.44 7.33 -0.11
CA GLY A 69 -4.14 6.64 -1.20
C GLY A 69 -5.02 5.50 -0.70
N THR A 70 -4.57 4.77 0.32
CA THR A 70 -5.37 3.70 0.95
C THR A 70 -6.61 4.27 1.63
N SER A 71 -6.48 5.37 2.38
CA SER A 71 -7.65 6.02 3.00
C SER A 71 -8.69 6.43 1.96
N LEU A 72 -8.24 7.07 0.87
CA LEU A 72 -9.12 7.44 -0.25
C LEU A 72 -9.77 6.21 -0.91
N SER A 73 -8.98 5.17 -1.17
CA SER A 73 -9.47 3.93 -1.80
C SER A 73 -10.48 3.20 -0.92
N LEU A 74 -10.32 3.21 0.41
CA LEU A 74 -11.27 2.60 1.32
C LEU A 74 -12.57 3.40 1.35
N MET A 75 -12.51 4.73 1.49
CA MET A 75 -13.71 5.57 1.43
C MET A 75 -14.47 5.43 0.10
N ALA A 76 -13.76 5.23 -1.01
CA ALA A 76 -14.38 4.96 -2.31
C ALA A 76 -15.01 3.56 -2.41
N ALA A 77 -14.51 2.59 -1.64
CA ALA A 77 -15.02 1.23 -1.61
C ALA A 77 -16.24 1.05 -0.69
N GLY A 78 -16.43 1.96 0.28
CA GLY A 78 -17.55 1.98 1.23
C GLY A 78 -17.14 1.64 2.66
#